data_AF-A0A6I6LB66-F1
#
_entry.id   AF-A0A6I6LB66-F1
#
_cell.length_a   1.000
_cell.length_b   1.000
_cell.length_c   1.000
_cell.angle_alpha   90.00
_cell.angle_beta   90.00
_cell.angle_gamma   90.00
#
_symmetry.space_group_name_H-M   'P 1'
#
loop_
_entity.id
_entity.type
_entity.pdbx_description
1 polymer ?
#
loop_
_entity_poly.entity_id
_entity_poly.type
_entity_poly.pdbx_seq_one_letter_code
_entity_poly.pdbx_strand_id
1 'polypeptide(L)'
;MCRYLFLCPDSTSASGGIAVIYDLAALLNSNGYNAAVVHNSKNAGYPDYPEAVPMFFTNALNQTYGRNSGRKYRVQTLLNNLRPKEKKLQHLELRPDDVIVSPEFQFAEAVESFPNSKVVVFVQNPFSLMTSYHTCLQRGIKPRQHVRYWLGIAEVCRSHLAVLNFEPSAIFPVTMKPHDFPFQETKQNLITYMPRKRPWEAKVIADALQRRGNIYGYRLEALENITRAEVASKLGQSRFFISLLQQEALGFPAAEAMSSGCIVIGFDGLGTSEYFDAQVGIPVTEGDVAGLINAVEVAVEQYETEPRLLNEMRKRASERVRSRYSQEAFRHGALEAWAKMHKTINE
;
A
#
# COMPACT_ATOMS: atom_id res chain seq x y z
N MET A 1 -15.97 -16.30 -20.81
CA MET A 1 -14.64 -16.35 -20.16
C MET A 1 -14.70 -15.28 -19.08
N CYS A 2 -14.57 -15.70 -17.82
CA CYS A 2 -14.83 -14.83 -16.67
C CYS A 2 -13.97 -13.55 -16.74
N ARG A 3 -14.55 -12.40 -16.40
CA ARG A 3 -13.81 -11.15 -16.22
C ARG A 3 -13.49 -10.94 -14.74
N TYR A 4 -12.29 -10.51 -14.44
CA TYR A 4 -11.87 -10.07 -13.11
C TYR A 4 -12.03 -8.55 -13.03
N LEU A 5 -13.01 -8.12 -12.25
CA LEU A 5 -13.43 -6.73 -12.14
C LEU A 5 -12.89 -6.13 -10.84
N PHE A 6 -11.75 -5.45 -10.93
CA PHE A 6 -11.10 -4.81 -9.79
C PHE A 6 -11.82 -3.52 -9.41
N LEU A 7 -12.47 -3.53 -8.26
CA LEU A 7 -13.08 -2.32 -7.71
C LEU A 7 -11.97 -1.36 -7.29
N CYS A 8 -12.02 -0.13 -7.80
CA CYS A 8 -11.01 0.89 -7.53
C CYS A 8 -11.69 2.15 -6.98
N PRO A 9 -11.21 2.71 -5.85
CA PRO A 9 -11.66 4.02 -5.41
C PRO A 9 -11.20 5.11 -6.38
N ASP A 10 -11.98 6.17 -6.50
CA ASP A 10 -11.64 7.31 -7.34
C ASP A 10 -10.63 8.22 -6.62
N SER A 11 -9.47 8.46 -7.23
CA SER A 11 -8.45 9.40 -6.77
C SER A 11 -7.98 10.31 -7.90
N THR A 12 -7.24 11.38 -7.60
CA THR A 12 -6.61 12.26 -8.60
C THR A 12 -5.43 11.62 -9.31
N SER A 13 -4.78 10.62 -8.70
CA SER A 13 -3.66 9.90 -9.30
C SER A 13 -3.64 8.42 -8.86
N ALA A 14 -3.03 7.57 -9.68
CA ALA A 14 -2.73 6.19 -9.34
C ALA A 14 -1.50 6.13 -8.43
N SER A 15 -1.72 6.03 -7.12
CA SER A 15 -0.66 5.92 -6.13
C SER A 15 -1.01 4.90 -5.04
N GLY A 16 0.01 4.39 -4.36
CA GLY A 16 -0.16 3.36 -3.33
C GLY A 16 -0.98 2.18 -3.84
N GLY A 17 -2.01 1.78 -3.09
CA GLY A 17 -2.80 0.60 -3.43
C GLY A 17 -3.64 0.71 -4.72
N ILE A 18 -3.89 1.92 -5.22
CA ILE A 18 -4.50 2.09 -6.55
C ILE A 18 -3.52 1.68 -7.64
N ALA A 19 -2.25 2.07 -7.54
CA ALA A 19 -1.23 1.66 -8.49
C ALA A 19 -1.08 0.13 -8.50
N VAL A 20 -1.09 -0.51 -7.33
CA VAL A 20 -1.02 -1.98 -7.20
C VAL A 20 -2.21 -2.68 -7.88
N ILE A 21 -3.43 -2.12 -7.79
CA ILE A 21 -4.60 -2.66 -8.51
C ILE A 21 -4.37 -2.64 -10.02
N TYR A 22 -3.84 -1.54 -10.55
CA TYR A 22 -3.56 -1.43 -11.99
C TYR A 22 -2.41 -2.34 -12.42
N ASP A 23 -1.30 -2.35 -11.69
CA ASP A 23 -0.15 -3.22 -11.95
C ASP A 23 -0.60 -4.70 -11.99
N LEU A 24 -1.48 -5.11 -11.08
CA LEU A 24 -2.02 -6.47 -11.06
C LEU A 24 -2.98 -6.74 -12.22
N ALA A 25 -3.91 -5.84 -12.53
CA ALA A 25 -4.83 -6.00 -13.65
C ALA A 25 -4.07 -6.09 -15.00
N ALA A 26 -3.06 -5.25 -15.19
CA ALA A 26 -2.20 -5.26 -16.37
C ALA A 26 -1.36 -6.55 -16.46
N LEU A 27 -0.77 -6.98 -15.34
CA LEU A 27 -0.05 -8.25 -15.27
C LEU A 27 -0.95 -9.42 -15.69
N LEU A 28 -2.18 -9.47 -15.20
CA LEU A 28 -3.12 -10.53 -15.54
C LEU A 28 -3.50 -10.51 -17.03
N ASN A 29 -3.79 -9.33 -17.59
CA ASN A 29 -4.09 -9.17 -19.02
C ASN A 29 -2.93 -9.63 -19.92
N SER A 30 -1.69 -9.29 -19.57
CA SER A 30 -0.51 -9.72 -20.32
C SER A 30 -0.23 -11.24 -20.23
N ASN A 31 -0.93 -11.96 -19.35
CA ASN A 31 -0.80 -13.41 -19.16
C ASN A 31 -2.13 -14.15 -19.47
N GLY A 32 -3.00 -13.57 -20.29
CA GLY A 32 -4.17 -14.25 -20.88
C GLY A 32 -5.43 -14.27 -20.02
N TYR A 33 -5.44 -13.62 -18.86
CA TYR A 33 -6.67 -13.39 -18.09
C TYR A 33 -7.41 -12.15 -18.62
N ASN A 34 -8.72 -12.10 -18.42
CA ASN A 34 -9.53 -10.93 -18.76
C ASN A 34 -9.76 -10.09 -17.50
N ALA A 35 -8.95 -9.05 -17.30
CA ALA A 35 -9.02 -8.18 -16.12
C ALA A 35 -9.36 -6.73 -16.51
N ALA A 36 -10.21 -6.09 -15.72
CA ALA A 36 -10.60 -4.69 -15.89
C ALA A 36 -10.69 -3.98 -14.54
N VAL A 37 -10.47 -2.66 -14.56
CA VAL A 37 -10.66 -1.80 -13.39
C VAL A 37 -12.03 -1.14 -13.45
N VAL A 38 -12.74 -1.14 -12.33
CA VAL A 38 -14.08 -0.58 -12.19
C VAL A 38 -14.05 0.55 -11.17
N HIS A 39 -14.31 1.76 -11.66
CA HIS A 39 -14.38 2.98 -10.85
C HIS A 39 -15.80 3.29 -10.38
N ASN A 40 -15.91 4.18 -9.40
CA ASN A 40 -17.20 4.64 -8.88
C ASN A 40 -17.80 5.79 -9.71
N SER A 41 -16.97 6.47 -10.50
CA SER A 41 -17.39 7.61 -11.31
C SER A 41 -17.08 7.44 -12.79
N LYS A 42 -18.00 7.90 -13.64
CA LYS A 42 -17.86 7.84 -15.10
C LYS A 42 -16.68 8.61 -15.69
N ASN A 43 -16.02 9.49 -14.93
CA ASN A 43 -14.84 10.24 -15.40
C ASN A 43 -13.60 9.98 -14.54
N ALA A 44 -13.64 8.93 -13.73
CA ALA A 44 -12.44 8.45 -13.04
C ALA A 44 -11.55 7.66 -14.00
N GLY A 45 -10.41 7.21 -13.48
CA GLY A 45 -9.40 6.50 -14.25
C GLY A 45 -8.13 7.31 -14.45
N TYR A 46 -7.09 6.61 -14.88
CA TYR A 46 -5.75 7.17 -15.07
C TYR A 46 -5.34 6.88 -16.52
N PRO A 47 -5.72 7.74 -17.47
CA PRO A 47 -5.44 7.50 -18.89
C PRO A 47 -3.94 7.45 -19.19
N ASP A 48 -3.13 8.16 -18.39
CA ASP A 48 -1.67 8.18 -18.51
C ASP A 48 -0.99 7.07 -17.69
N TYR A 49 -1.76 6.09 -17.18
CA TYR A 49 -1.15 4.93 -16.54
C TYR A 49 -0.34 4.16 -17.60
N PRO A 50 0.92 3.75 -17.30
CA PRO A 50 1.82 3.21 -18.33
C PRO A 50 1.28 1.98 -19.06
N GLU A 51 0.43 1.20 -18.40
CA GLU A 51 -0.11 -0.06 -18.90
C GLU A 51 -1.59 0.11 -19.29
N ALA A 52 -1.94 -0.37 -20.49
CA ALA A 52 -3.31 -0.32 -20.97
C ALA A 52 -4.20 -1.32 -20.21
N VAL A 53 -5.09 -0.81 -19.37
CA VAL A 53 -6.07 -1.61 -18.62
C VAL A 53 -7.48 -1.19 -19.03
N PRO A 54 -8.37 -2.14 -19.41
CA PRO A 54 -9.78 -1.86 -19.65
C PRO A 54 -10.43 -1.25 -18.39
N MET A 55 -11.20 -0.18 -18.57
CA MET A 55 -11.84 0.54 -17.47
C MET A 55 -13.35 0.67 -17.69
N PHE A 56 -14.10 0.46 -16.62
CA PHE A 56 -15.55 0.68 -16.55
C PHE A 56 -15.90 1.56 -15.35
N PHE A 57 -17.14 2.03 -15.29
CA PHE A 57 -17.69 2.60 -14.07
C PHE A 57 -18.96 1.88 -13.63
N THR A 58 -19.23 1.92 -12.33
CA THR A 58 -20.49 1.46 -11.74
C THR A 58 -21.01 2.45 -10.71
N ASN A 59 -22.33 2.59 -10.63
CA ASN A 59 -22.96 3.39 -9.57
C ASN A 59 -23.31 2.56 -8.32
N ALA A 60 -23.16 1.22 -8.38
CA ALA A 60 -23.64 0.31 -7.33
C ALA A 60 -22.99 0.60 -5.97
N LEU A 61 -21.66 0.77 -5.95
CA LEU A 61 -20.92 1.09 -4.72
C LEU A 61 -21.34 2.44 -4.13
N ASN A 62 -21.47 3.48 -4.95
CA ASN A 62 -21.93 4.80 -4.50
C ASN A 62 -23.34 4.75 -3.90
N GLN A 63 -24.22 3.90 -4.44
CA GLN A 63 -25.57 3.70 -3.87
C GLN A 63 -25.50 3.02 -2.51
N THR A 64 -24.69 1.97 -2.38
CA THR A 64 -24.48 1.27 -1.10
C THR A 64 -23.85 2.18 -0.05
N TYR A 65 -22.80 2.92 -0.41
CA TYR A 65 -22.26 3.94 0.48
C TYR A 65 -23.31 4.99 0.85
N GLY A 66 -24.10 5.49 -0.11
CA GLY A 66 -25.14 6.48 0.15
C GLY A 66 -26.23 6.01 1.11
N ARG A 67 -26.54 4.71 1.14
CA ARG A 67 -27.47 4.09 2.12
C ARG A 67 -26.87 4.01 3.52
N ASN A 68 -25.58 3.70 3.60
CA ASN A 68 -24.89 3.41 4.85
C ASN A 68 -24.10 4.60 5.43
N SER A 69 -24.03 5.73 4.72
CA SER A 69 -23.22 6.89 5.11
C SER A 69 -24.06 8.08 5.57
N GLY A 70 -23.55 8.81 6.57
CA GLY A 70 -24.14 10.07 7.04
C GLY A 70 -23.99 11.24 6.05
N ARG A 71 -24.56 12.40 6.41
CA ARG A 71 -24.64 13.63 5.59
C ARG A 71 -23.30 14.09 5.01
N LYS A 72 -22.16 13.81 5.66
CA LYS A 72 -20.79 14.17 5.20
C LYS A 72 -20.36 13.45 3.92
N TYR A 73 -20.66 12.16 3.77
CA TYR A 73 -20.28 11.39 2.59
C TYR A 73 -21.00 11.90 1.33
N ARG A 74 -22.29 12.24 1.46
CA ARG A 74 -23.09 12.81 0.37
C ARG A 74 -22.50 14.12 -0.18
N VAL A 75 -21.93 14.95 0.70
CA VAL A 75 -21.24 16.19 0.31
C VAL A 75 -19.93 15.89 -0.44
N GLN A 76 -19.15 14.90 0.01
CA GLN A 76 -17.93 14.46 -0.67
C GLN A 76 -18.23 13.94 -2.09
N THR A 77 -19.27 13.13 -2.26
CA THR A 77 -19.70 12.62 -3.58
C THR A 77 -20.13 13.75 -4.52
N LEU A 78 -20.83 14.77 -4.01
CA LEU A 78 -21.18 15.97 -4.78
C LEU A 78 -19.92 16.74 -5.24
N LEU A 79 -18.92 16.91 -4.36
CA LEU A 79 -17.66 17.56 -4.70
C LEU A 79 -16.86 16.78 -5.75
N ASN A 80 -16.84 15.45 -5.68
CA ASN A 80 -16.18 14.61 -6.69
C ASN A 80 -16.87 14.72 -8.07
N ASN A 81 -18.19 14.93 -8.09
CA ASN A 81 -18.96 15.12 -9.32
C ASN A 81 -18.71 16.49 -10.02
N LEU A 82 -18.10 17.45 -9.32
CA LEU A 82 -17.78 18.79 -9.83
C LEU A 82 -16.38 18.89 -10.48
N ARG A 83 -15.56 17.83 -10.45
CA ARG A 83 -14.22 17.83 -11.05
C ARG A 83 -14.28 17.89 -12.59
N PRO A 84 -13.33 18.57 -13.27
CA PRO A 84 -13.25 18.61 -14.74
C PRO A 84 -13.03 17.20 -15.32
N LYS A 85 -13.62 16.93 -16.48
CA LYS A 85 -13.96 15.56 -16.95
C LYS A 85 -13.38 15.33 -18.35
N GLU A 86 -12.26 14.62 -18.45
CA GLU A 86 -11.58 14.45 -19.75
C GLU A 86 -12.01 13.18 -20.51
N LYS A 87 -12.44 12.11 -19.83
CA LYS A 87 -12.86 10.86 -20.50
C LYS A 87 -14.09 10.24 -19.83
N LYS A 88 -15.06 9.80 -20.63
CA LYS A 88 -16.26 9.10 -20.14
C LYS A 88 -16.04 7.58 -20.25
N LEU A 89 -15.92 6.91 -19.11
CA LEU A 89 -15.90 5.45 -19.01
C LEU A 89 -17.26 4.87 -19.44
N GLN A 90 -17.25 3.65 -19.96
CA GLN A 90 -18.46 2.89 -20.25
C GLN A 90 -19.06 2.32 -18.96
N HIS A 91 -20.39 2.26 -18.89
CA HIS A 91 -21.07 1.66 -17.76
C HIS A 91 -20.81 0.15 -17.73
N LEU A 92 -20.53 -0.38 -16.55
CA LEU A 92 -20.32 -1.81 -16.37
C LEU A 92 -21.66 -2.55 -16.53
N GLU A 93 -21.76 -3.38 -17.56
CA GLU A 93 -22.79 -4.41 -17.65
C GLU A 93 -22.23 -5.72 -17.07
N LEU A 94 -22.76 -6.14 -15.92
CA LEU A 94 -22.34 -7.36 -15.25
C LEU A 94 -22.85 -8.60 -15.97
N ARG A 95 -21.97 -9.59 -16.06
CA ARG A 95 -22.25 -10.92 -16.59
C ARG A 95 -22.29 -11.94 -15.44
N PRO A 96 -23.03 -13.04 -15.58
CA PRO A 96 -23.10 -14.07 -14.55
C PRO A 96 -21.74 -14.71 -14.18
N ASP A 97 -20.79 -14.75 -15.12
CA ASP A 97 -19.45 -15.31 -14.93
C ASP A 97 -18.39 -14.29 -14.46
N ASP A 98 -18.78 -13.03 -14.23
CA ASP A 98 -17.86 -12.02 -13.71
C ASP A 98 -17.49 -12.27 -12.25
N VAL A 99 -16.23 -11.99 -11.92
CA VAL A 99 -15.67 -12.06 -10.57
C VAL A 99 -15.34 -10.65 -10.12
N ILE A 100 -15.91 -10.24 -9.00
CA ILE A 100 -15.61 -8.96 -8.37
C ILE A 100 -14.36 -9.13 -7.53
N VAL A 101 -13.31 -8.36 -7.82
CA VAL A 101 -12.11 -8.28 -6.99
C VAL A 101 -12.19 -7.00 -6.17
N SER A 102 -12.52 -7.13 -4.89
CA SER A 102 -12.73 -6.00 -4.00
C SER A 102 -11.50 -5.71 -3.15
N PRO A 103 -11.03 -4.45 -3.03
CA PRO A 103 -10.04 -4.10 -2.03
C PRO A 103 -10.64 -4.19 -0.63
N GLU A 104 -9.82 -4.56 0.34
CA GLU A 104 -10.26 -4.99 1.66
C GLU A 104 -10.99 -3.93 2.48
N PHE A 105 -10.73 -2.64 2.26
CA PHE A 105 -11.41 -1.59 3.03
C PHE A 105 -12.90 -1.46 2.65
N GLN A 106 -13.31 -1.94 1.47
CA GLN A 106 -14.68 -1.81 0.95
C GLN A 106 -15.33 -3.15 0.58
N PHE A 107 -14.83 -4.28 1.11
CA PHE A 107 -15.42 -5.56 0.75
C PHE A 107 -16.84 -5.74 1.30
N ALA A 108 -17.18 -5.11 2.43
CA ALA A 108 -18.57 -5.07 2.91
C ALA A 108 -19.51 -4.46 1.87
N GLU A 109 -19.14 -3.31 1.31
CA GLU A 109 -19.90 -2.64 0.26
C GLU A 109 -19.93 -3.45 -1.04
N ALA A 110 -18.85 -4.12 -1.39
CA ALA A 110 -18.80 -4.97 -2.58
C ALA A 110 -19.78 -6.14 -2.48
N VAL A 111 -19.80 -6.85 -1.35
CA VAL A 111 -20.72 -7.98 -1.12
C VAL A 111 -22.18 -7.52 -1.18
N GLU A 112 -22.50 -6.37 -0.60
CA GLU A 112 -23.86 -5.80 -0.60
C GLU A 112 -24.28 -5.31 -2.00
N SER A 113 -23.34 -4.73 -2.75
CA SER A 113 -23.59 -4.16 -4.09
C SER A 113 -23.70 -5.24 -5.17
N PHE A 114 -23.05 -6.39 -4.97
CA PHE A 114 -22.95 -7.47 -5.95
C PHE A 114 -23.33 -8.82 -5.32
N PRO A 115 -24.57 -8.98 -4.80
CA PRO A 115 -24.95 -10.14 -3.99
C PRO A 115 -24.92 -11.47 -4.76
N ASN A 116 -25.04 -11.42 -6.09
CA ASN A 116 -25.08 -12.58 -6.97
C ASN A 116 -23.74 -12.87 -7.66
N SER A 117 -22.69 -12.09 -7.39
CA SER A 117 -21.38 -12.24 -8.04
C SER A 117 -20.41 -12.99 -7.14
N LYS A 118 -19.45 -13.70 -7.75
CA LYS A 118 -18.30 -14.25 -7.02
C LYS A 118 -17.44 -13.08 -6.53
N VAL A 119 -17.14 -13.01 -5.23
CA VAL A 119 -16.28 -11.96 -4.67
C VAL A 119 -14.94 -12.56 -4.24
N VAL A 120 -13.86 -11.97 -4.72
CA VAL A 120 -12.49 -12.19 -4.23
C VAL A 120 -12.06 -10.91 -3.52
N VAL A 121 -11.46 -11.04 -2.33
CA VAL A 121 -10.99 -9.88 -1.58
C VAL A 121 -9.48 -9.76 -1.73
N PHE A 122 -9.03 -8.63 -2.26
CA PHE A 122 -7.63 -8.26 -2.37
C PHE A 122 -7.22 -7.43 -1.15
N VAL A 123 -6.39 -8.02 -0.29
CA VAL A 123 -6.00 -7.51 1.02
C VAL A 123 -4.65 -6.82 0.95
N GLN A 124 -4.69 -5.52 0.70
CA GLN A 124 -3.52 -4.66 0.71
C GLN A 124 -3.19 -4.09 2.09
N ASN A 125 -4.19 -3.96 2.97
CA ASN A 125 -4.03 -3.54 4.35
C ASN A 125 -4.91 -4.37 5.30
N PRO A 126 -4.34 -5.34 6.04
CA PRO A 126 -5.15 -6.22 6.89
C PRO A 126 -5.80 -5.51 8.09
N PHE A 127 -5.34 -4.32 8.48
CA PHE A 127 -5.98 -3.54 9.53
C PHE A 127 -7.29 -2.91 9.01
N SER A 128 -7.32 -2.48 7.75
CA SER A 128 -8.55 -2.01 7.09
C SER A 128 -9.53 -3.16 6.81
N LEU A 129 -9.01 -4.36 6.54
CA LEU A 129 -9.81 -5.58 6.46
C LEU A 129 -10.61 -5.81 7.76
N MET A 130 -9.99 -5.64 8.93
CA MET A 130 -10.66 -5.81 10.22
C MET A 130 -11.83 -4.84 10.40
N THR A 131 -11.66 -3.59 9.98
CA THR A 131 -12.75 -2.59 10.00
C THR A 131 -13.89 -3.01 9.09
N SER A 132 -13.62 -3.39 7.83
CA SER A 132 -14.65 -3.79 6.88
C SER A 132 -15.34 -5.11 7.29
N TYR A 133 -14.60 -6.02 7.93
CA TYR A 133 -15.17 -7.23 8.54
C TYR A 133 -16.16 -6.89 9.65
N HIS A 134 -15.81 -5.98 10.56
CA HIS A 134 -16.73 -5.54 11.60
C HIS A 134 -17.98 -4.89 11.00
N THR A 135 -17.84 -4.08 9.95
CA THR A 135 -18.97 -3.51 9.19
C THR A 135 -19.88 -4.60 8.61
N CYS A 136 -19.33 -5.69 8.07
CA CYS A 136 -20.15 -6.82 7.61
C CYS A 136 -21.03 -7.38 8.73
N LEU A 137 -20.43 -7.65 9.90
CA LEU A 137 -21.16 -8.22 11.04
C LEU A 137 -22.27 -7.29 11.53
N GLN A 138 -22.00 -5.98 11.62
CA GLN A 138 -23.01 -4.98 11.99
C GLN A 138 -24.19 -4.93 11.02
N ARG A 139 -23.94 -5.20 9.72
CA ARG A 139 -24.97 -5.25 8.68
C ARG A 139 -25.61 -6.62 8.52
N GLY A 140 -25.27 -7.60 9.35
CA GLY A 140 -25.75 -8.98 9.24
C GLY A 140 -25.20 -9.75 8.03
N ILE A 141 -24.20 -9.21 7.33
CA ILE A 141 -23.52 -9.86 6.22
C ILE A 141 -22.60 -10.94 6.81
N LYS A 142 -22.64 -12.15 6.23
CA LYS A 142 -21.76 -13.27 6.60
C LYS A 142 -20.68 -13.44 5.52
N PRO A 143 -19.47 -12.87 5.67
CA PRO A 143 -18.47 -12.79 4.60
C PRO A 143 -18.15 -14.13 3.95
N ARG A 144 -18.07 -15.21 4.73
CA ARG A 144 -17.79 -16.57 4.23
C ARG A 144 -18.82 -17.11 3.24
N GLN A 145 -20.04 -16.58 3.23
CA GLN A 145 -21.06 -17.01 2.28
C GLN A 145 -20.89 -16.35 0.90
N HIS A 146 -20.24 -15.19 0.86
CA HIS A 146 -20.13 -14.36 -0.35
C HIS A 146 -18.71 -14.30 -0.92
N VAL A 147 -17.69 -14.27 -0.06
CA VAL A 147 -16.29 -14.25 -0.46
C VAL A 147 -15.82 -15.66 -0.78
N ARG A 148 -15.19 -15.83 -1.94
CA ARG A 148 -14.70 -17.10 -2.47
C ARG A 148 -13.19 -17.28 -2.31
N TYR A 149 -12.44 -16.20 -2.20
CA TYR A 149 -10.99 -16.25 -2.05
C TYR A 149 -10.43 -14.95 -1.44
N TRP A 150 -9.32 -15.07 -0.72
CA TRP A 150 -8.61 -13.95 -0.11
C TRP A 150 -7.18 -13.87 -0.65
N LEU A 151 -6.75 -12.69 -1.12
CA LEU A 151 -5.44 -12.47 -1.72
C LEU A 151 -4.70 -11.40 -0.94
N GLY A 152 -3.70 -11.77 -0.14
CA GLY A 152 -2.89 -10.83 0.64
C GLY A 152 -1.57 -10.46 -0.04
N ILE A 153 -1.07 -9.26 0.24
CA ILE A 153 0.19 -8.77 -0.35
C ILE A 153 1.44 -8.95 0.52
N ALA A 154 1.25 -9.43 1.76
CA ALA A 154 2.25 -9.39 2.83
C ALA A 154 2.00 -10.53 3.83
N GLU A 155 3.03 -10.92 4.58
CA GLU A 155 2.89 -12.01 5.57
C GLU A 155 1.94 -11.62 6.72
N VAL A 156 1.91 -10.34 7.10
CA VAL A 156 0.94 -9.83 8.08
C VAL A 156 -0.52 -10.04 7.66
N CYS A 157 -0.80 -10.10 6.34
CA CYS A 157 -2.13 -10.46 5.86
C CYS A 157 -2.49 -11.91 6.21
N ARG A 158 -1.53 -12.84 6.16
CA ARG A 158 -1.76 -14.25 6.52
C ARG A 158 -2.24 -14.36 7.97
N SER A 159 -1.53 -13.71 8.90
CA SER A 159 -1.87 -13.74 10.32
C SER A 159 -3.29 -13.21 10.58
N HIS A 160 -3.69 -12.12 9.93
CA HIS A 160 -5.03 -11.55 10.09
C HIS A 160 -6.12 -12.42 9.47
N LEU A 161 -5.86 -13.00 8.29
CA LEU A 161 -6.79 -13.94 7.66
C LEU A 161 -6.98 -15.20 8.51
N ALA A 162 -5.92 -15.72 9.12
CA ALA A 162 -5.98 -16.85 10.04
C ALA A 162 -6.82 -16.55 11.28
N VAL A 163 -6.66 -15.37 11.90
CA VAL A 163 -7.48 -14.93 13.05
C VAL A 163 -8.97 -14.90 12.71
N LEU A 164 -9.33 -14.51 11.48
CA LEU A 164 -10.72 -14.49 11.01
C LEU A 164 -11.18 -15.84 10.46
N ASN A 165 -10.30 -16.83 10.40
CA ASN A 165 -10.53 -18.14 9.78
C ASN A 165 -11.07 -17.94 8.34
N PHE A 166 -10.38 -17.10 7.57
CA PHE A 166 -10.70 -16.72 6.20
C PHE A 166 -9.86 -17.53 5.21
N GLU A 167 -10.45 -18.62 4.76
CA GLU A 167 -9.90 -19.54 3.76
C GLU A 167 -10.93 -19.77 2.65
N PRO A 168 -10.50 -20.11 1.42
CA PRO A 168 -9.12 -20.27 0.98
C PRO A 168 -8.39 -18.93 0.76
N SER A 169 -7.09 -18.89 1.05
CA SER A 169 -6.25 -17.70 0.91
C SER A 169 -4.92 -17.94 0.20
N ALA A 170 -4.36 -16.89 -0.42
CA ALA A 170 -2.99 -16.88 -0.93
C ALA A 170 -2.31 -15.53 -0.66
N ILE A 171 -0.99 -15.55 -0.50
CA ILE A 171 -0.17 -14.36 -0.26
C ILE A 171 0.89 -14.27 -1.35
N PHE A 172 1.12 -13.07 -1.90
CA PHE A 172 2.20 -12.81 -2.85
C PHE A 172 2.79 -11.40 -2.66
N PRO A 173 4.09 -11.19 -2.90
CA PRO A 173 4.68 -9.86 -2.78
C PRO A 173 4.18 -8.97 -3.93
N VAL A 174 4.05 -7.67 -3.67
CA VAL A 174 3.88 -6.65 -4.73
C VAL A 174 5.19 -5.91 -4.96
N THR A 175 5.30 -5.20 -6.09
CA THR A 175 6.51 -4.46 -6.41
C THR A 175 6.45 -3.02 -5.92
N MET A 176 7.57 -2.54 -5.35
CA MET A 176 7.77 -1.12 -5.04
C MET A 176 8.44 -0.35 -6.20
N LYS A 177 8.62 -1.00 -7.36
CA LYS A 177 9.35 -0.46 -8.52
C LYS A 177 10.77 -0.01 -8.14
N PRO A 178 11.66 -0.93 -7.71
CA PRO A 178 12.99 -0.59 -7.19
C PRO A 178 13.90 0.17 -8.18
N HIS A 179 13.57 0.20 -9.47
CA HIS A 179 14.27 1.02 -10.46
C HIS A 179 14.04 2.53 -10.25
N ASP A 180 12.89 2.93 -9.69
CA ASP A 180 12.59 4.32 -9.33
C ASP A 180 13.44 4.80 -8.14
N PHE A 181 13.92 3.86 -7.31
CA PHE A 181 14.67 4.11 -6.07
C PHE A 181 16.03 3.44 -6.11
N PRO A 182 16.95 3.86 -7.01
CA PRO A 182 18.26 3.26 -7.14
C PRO A 182 19.11 3.54 -5.90
N PHE A 183 19.92 2.55 -5.50
CA PHE A 183 20.86 2.70 -4.41
C PHE A 183 21.87 3.81 -4.70
N GLN A 184 22.08 4.71 -3.72
CA GLN A 184 23.09 5.76 -3.79
C GLN A 184 24.20 5.50 -2.78
N GLU A 185 25.45 5.40 -3.25
CA GLU A 185 26.60 5.24 -2.37
C GLU A 185 26.89 6.52 -1.59
N THR A 186 26.90 7.67 -2.27
CA THR A 186 27.14 8.99 -1.65
C THR A 186 25.84 9.61 -1.15
N LYS A 187 25.84 10.03 0.12
CA LYS A 187 24.70 10.65 0.80
C LYS A 187 25.07 12.03 1.35
N GLN A 188 24.06 12.87 1.57
CA GLN A 188 24.18 14.15 2.28
C GLN A 188 23.90 13.98 3.76
N ASN A 189 24.29 14.95 4.58
CA ASN A 189 23.88 15.06 5.99
C ASN A 189 22.41 15.51 6.06
N LEU A 190 21.53 14.61 5.64
CA LEU A 190 20.09 14.82 5.51
C LEU A 190 19.37 13.63 6.16
N ILE A 191 18.38 13.96 6.97
CA ILE A 191 17.43 13.06 7.61
C ILE A 191 16.06 13.39 7.03
N THR A 192 15.37 12.40 6.48
CA THR A 192 14.05 12.58 5.87
C THR A 192 12.98 11.75 6.57
N TYR A 193 11.73 12.19 6.52
CA TYR A 193 10.59 11.48 7.12
C TYR A 193 9.29 11.84 6.40
N MET A 194 8.25 11.02 6.55
CA MET A 194 6.92 11.29 5.95
C MET A 194 5.87 11.49 7.06
N PRO A 195 5.34 12.71 7.26
CA PRO A 195 4.51 13.02 8.43
C PRO A 195 3.05 12.55 8.30
N ARG A 196 2.55 12.29 7.08
CA ARG A 196 1.13 12.12 6.77
C ARG A 196 0.34 11.19 7.69
N LYS A 197 0.93 10.05 8.09
CA LYS A 197 0.24 9.02 8.91
C LYS A 197 0.27 9.34 10.41
N ARG A 198 1.34 9.99 10.86
CA ARG A 198 1.60 10.33 12.27
C ARG A 198 2.04 11.80 12.40
N PRO A 199 1.18 12.76 12.02
CA PRO A 199 1.59 14.15 11.94
C PRO A 199 1.95 14.74 13.32
N TRP A 200 1.32 14.25 14.39
CA TRP A 200 1.62 14.66 15.75
C TRP A 200 3.00 14.14 16.20
N GLU A 201 3.25 12.84 16.09
CA GLU A 201 4.56 12.25 16.43
C GLU A 201 5.68 12.84 15.57
N ALA A 202 5.44 13.02 14.27
CA ALA A 202 6.40 13.63 13.35
C ALA A 202 6.84 15.01 13.82
N LYS A 203 5.88 15.84 14.27
CA LYS A 203 6.17 17.16 14.82
C LYS A 203 6.96 17.09 16.12
N VAL A 204 6.55 16.22 17.05
CA VAL A 204 7.24 16.04 18.34
C VAL A 204 8.70 15.60 18.13
N ILE A 205 8.92 14.65 17.24
CA ILE A 205 10.26 14.14 16.91
C ILE A 205 11.11 15.25 16.28
N ALA A 206 10.57 15.96 15.29
CA ALA A 206 11.29 17.03 14.62
C ALA A 206 11.69 18.16 15.57
N ASP A 207 10.73 18.66 16.37
CA ASP A 207 10.96 19.71 17.35
C ASP A 207 12.00 19.27 18.40
N ALA A 208 11.95 18.00 18.84
CA ALA A 208 12.88 17.46 19.83
C ALA A 208 14.30 17.34 19.27
N LEU A 209 14.48 16.76 18.09
CA LEU A 209 15.80 16.59 17.46
C LEU A 209 16.46 17.95 17.17
N GLN A 210 15.67 18.92 16.69
CA GLN A 210 16.17 20.28 16.46
C GLN A 210 16.56 20.99 17.76
N ARG A 211 15.73 20.89 18.81
CA ARG A 211 16.00 21.54 20.10
C ARG A 211 17.19 20.93 20.81
N ARG A 212 17.34 19.60 20.77
CA ARG A 212 18.44 18.88 21.43
C ARG A 212 19.76 19.07 20.70
N GLY A 213 19.73 19.21 19.37
CA GLY A 213 20.92 19.52 18.58
C GLY A 213 21.91 18.35 18.43
N ASN A 214 21.57 17.16 18.93
CA ASN A 214 22.41 15.94 18.91
C ASN A 214 22.42 15.23 17.54
N ILE A 215 22.05 15.94 16.46
CA ILE A 215 22.07 15.42 15.10
C ILE A 215 23.22 16.03 14.27
N TYR A 216 24.26 16.57 14.90
CA TYR A 216 25.56 16.93 14.29
C TYR A 216 25.48 17.70 12.96
N GLY A 217 24.58 18.68 12.88
CA GLY A 217 24.39 19.52 11.68
C GLY A 217 23.66 18.84 10.52
N TYR A 218 23.10 17.64 10.73
CA TYR A 218 22.18 17.04 9.76
C TYR A 218 20.93 17.91 9.63
N ARG A 219 20.54 18.13 8.37
CA ARG A 219 19.27 18.78 8.07
C ARG A 219 18.14 17.78 8.22
N LEU A 220 17.02 18.23 8.77
CA LEU A 220 15.82 17.42 8.90
C LEU A 220 14.76 17.95 7.92
N GLU A 221 14.22 17.08 7.06
CA GLU A 221 13.29 17.47 5.99
C GLU A 221 12.08 16.52 5.92
N ALA A 222 10.87 17.09 5.98
CA ALA A 222 9.64 16.36 5.76
C ALA A 222 9.40 16.16 4.26
N LEU A 223 9.09 14.92 3.87
CA LEU A 223 8.65 14.56 2.52
C LEU A 223 7.12 14.57 2.48
N GLU A 224 6.55 15.69 2.05
CA GLU A 224 5.11 15.89 1.99
C GLU A 224 4.72 16.72 0.77
N ASN A 225 3.59 16.38 0.13
CA ASN A 225 3.06 17.09 -1.05
C ASN A 225 4.05 17.19 -2.24
N ILE A 226 4.97 16.24 -2.35
CA ILE A 226 5.93 16.13 -3.44
C ILE A 226 5.64 14.91 -4.32
N THR A 227 6.10 14.97 -5.57
CA THR A 227 5.95 13.90 -6.54
C THR A 227 6.80 12.67 -6.20
N ARG A 228 6.46 11.50 -6.75
CA ARG A 228 7.25 10.27 -6.55
C ARG A 228 8.70 10.42 -7.00
N ALA A 229 8.96 11.16 -8.09
CA ALA A 229 10.31 11.44 -8.58
C ALA A 229 11.11 12.33 -7.60
N GLU A 230 10.46 13.33 -6.99
CA GLU A 230 11.07 14.15 -5.95
C GLU A 230 11.34 13.35 -4.67
N VAL A 231 10.42 12.46 -4.27
CA VAL A 231 10.64 11.52 -3.16
C VAL A 231 11.88 10.66 -3.45
N ALA A 232 11.98 10.05 -4.62
CA ALA A 232 13.13 9.25 -5.02
C ALA A 232 14.45 10.06 -4.98
N SER A 233 14.43 11.29 -5.50
CA SER A 233 15.60 12.19 -5.45
C SER A 233 16.02 12.52 -4.02
N LYS A 234 15.06 12.86 -3.14
CA LYS A 234 15.32 13.17 -1.73
C LYS A 234 15.81 11.97 -0.95
N LEU A 235 15.22 10.80 -1.12
CA LEU A 235 15.70 9.56 -0.52
C LEU A 235 17.08 9.18 -1.06
N GLY A 236 17.34 9.40 -2.35
CA GLY A 236 18.66 9.22 -2.96
C GLY A 236 19.74 10.07 -2.27
N GLN A 237 19.41 11.29 -1.87
CA GLN A 237 20.33 12.20 -1.16
C GLN A 237 20.38 11.94 0.35
N SER A 238 19.29 11.48 0.95
CA SER A 238 19.16 11.32 2.40
C SER A 238 19.99 10.16 2.94
N ARG A 239 20.67 10.39 4.07
CA ARG A 239 21.42 9.35 4.76
C ARG A 239 20.53 8.55 5.69
N PHE A 240 19.62 9.21 6.40
CA PHE A 240 18.72 8.58 7.34
C PHE A 240 17.26 8.81 6.94
N PHE A 241 16.44 7.79 7.14
CA PHE A 241 15.00 7.90 6.99
C PHE A 241 14.31 7.50 8.28
N ILE A 242 13.53 8.42 8.86
CA ILE A 242 12.72 8.14 10.05
C ILE A 242 11.40 7.51 9.59
N SER A 243 11.24 6.23 9.89
CA SER A 243 10.05 5.45 9.64
C SER A 243 8.95 5.79 10.67
N LEU A 244 7.90 6.43 10.20
CA LEU A 244 6.68 6.76 10.97
C LEU A 244 5.49 5.92 10.49
N LEU A 245 5.75 4.68 10.13
CA LEU A 245 4.73 3.75 9.66
C LEU A 245 3.69 3.49 10.76
N GLN A 246 2.48 3.17 10.33
CA GLN A 246 1.37 2.85 11.23
C GLN A 246 0.38 1.94 10.50
N GLN A 247 0.23 0.72 11.01
CA GLN A 247 -0.77 -0.23 10.52
C GLN A 247 -0.70 -0.38 9.00
N GLU A 248 0.48 -0.73 8.48
CA GLU A 248 0.72 -0.94 7.05
C GLU A 248 1.14 -2.39 6.80
N ALA A 249 0.72 -2.94 5.66
CA ALA A 249 1.13 -4.29 5.29
C ALA A 249 2.61 -4.34 4.90
N LEU A 250 3.04 -3.47 3.97
CA LEU A 250 4.39 -3.45 3.44
C LEU A 250 5.17 -2.18 3.71
N GLY A 251 4.53 -1.06 4.05
CA GLY A 251 5.24 0.18 4.37
C GLY A 251 6.21 0.67 3.30
N PHE A 252 5.73 0.82 2.06
CA PHE A 252 6.55 1.24 0.91
C PHE A 252 7.56 2.37 1.20
N PRO A 253 7.22 3.45 1.95
CA PRO A 253 8.21 4.48 2.27
C PRO A 253 9.52 3.97 2.86
N ALA A 254 9.46 3.00 3.79
CA ALA A 254 10.65 2.43 4.40
C ALA A 254 11.41 1.54 3.40
N ALA A 255 10.71 0.72 2.60
CA ALA A 255 11.33 -0.11 1.58
C ALA A 255 11.98 0.73 0.46
N GLU A 256 11.33 1.81 0.04
CA GLU A 256 11.84 2.79 -0.94
C GLU A 256 13.09 3.51 -0.40
N ALA A 257 13.09 3.87 0.89
CA ALA A 257 14.25 4.46 1.57
C ALA A 257 15.43 3.46 1.66
N MET A 258 15.17 2.20 2.06
CA MET A 258 16.19 1.14 2.06
C MET A 258 16.75 0.90 0.66
N SER A 259 15.89 0.83 -0.37
CA SER A 259 16.32 0.64 -1.77
C SER A 259 17.24 1.78 -2.21
N SER A 260 16.89 3.02 -1.85
CA SER A 260 17.69 4.22 -2.13
C SER A 260 19.00 4.28 -1.35
N GLY A 261 19.21 3.39 -0.37
CA GLY A 261 20.41 3.31 0.46
C GLY A 261 20.39 4.22 1.69
N CYS A 262 19.21 4.58 2.20
CA CYS A 262 19.06 5.22 3.51
C CYS A 262 19.24 4.20 4.65
N ILE A 263 19.74 4.66 5.80
CA ILE A 263 19.63 3.94 7.07
C ILE A 263 18.24 4.23 7.63
N VAL A 264 17.40 3.20 7.75
CA VAL A 264 16.02 3.34 8.21
C VAL A 264 15.93 3.11 9.72
N ILE A 265 15.28 4.05 10.42
CA ILE A 265 15.14 4.07 11.87
C ILE A 265 13.67 4.31 12.21
N GLY A 266 13.06 3.51 13.09
CA GLY A 266 11.75 3.80 13.64
C GLY A 266 10.75 2.67 13.56
N PHE A 267 9.48 3.02 13.46
CA PHE A 267 8.38 2.08 13.60
C PHE A 267 8.27 1.16 12.38
N ASP A 268 7.95 -0.11 12.62
CA ASP A 268 7.72 -1.11 11.57
C ASP A 268 6.26 -1.12 11.08
N GLY A 269 5.36 -0.38 11.73
CA GLY A 269 3.93 -0.37 11.38
C GLY A 269 3.27 -1.75 11.43
N LEU A 270 3.85 -2.69 12.20
CA LEU A 270 3.50 -4.10 12.40
C LEU A 270 3.70 -5.02 11.19
N GLY A 271 3.41 -4.57 9.97
CA GLY A 271 3.55 -5.40 8.78
C GLY A 271 4.96 -5.48 8.20
N THR A 272 5.77 -4.42 8.38
CA THR A 272 7.10 -4.37 7.74
C THR A 272 8.17 -5.20 8.42
N SER A 273 7.85 -5.81 9.56
CA SER A 273 8.72 -6.76 10.27
C SER A 273 9.19 -7.93 9.38
N GLU A 274 8.49 -8.20 8.27
CA GLU A 274 8.90 -9.20 7.27
C GLU A 274 10.20 -8.86 6.52
N TYR A 275 10.63 -7.60 6.52
CA TYR A 275 11.88 -7.17 5.89
C TYR A 275 12.71 -6.19 6.73
N PHE A 276 12.07 -5.45 7.64
CA PHE A 276 12.71 -4.43 8.48
C PHE A 276 13.01 -5.01 9.86
N ASP A 277 14.27 -5.38 10.07
CA ASP A 277 14.79 -5.87 11.35
C ASP A 277 16.14 -5.20 11.68
N ALA A 278 16.73 -5.58 12.82
CA ALA A 278 17.99 -5.02 13.32
C ALA A 278 19.23 -5.35 12.44
N GLN A 279 19.13 -6.27 11.47
CA GLN A 279 20.24 -6.59 10.55
C GLN A 279 20.35 -5.59 9.40
N VAL A 280 19.23 -4.93 9.06
CA VAL A 280 19.08 -4.05 7.90
C VAL A 280 18.53 -2.65 8.24
N GLY A 281 18.32 -2.36 9.50
CA GLY A 281 17.92 -1.05 9.99
C GLY A 281 17.86 -1.01 11.52
N ILE A 282 17.18 0.01 12.05
CA ILE A 282 17.04 0.21 13.50
C ILE A 282 15.53 0.29 13.82
N PRO A 283 14.86 -0.85 13.99
CA PRO A 283 13.45 -0.87 14.38
C PRO A 283 13.29 -0.35 15.81
N VAL A 284 12.23 0.42 16.04
CA VAL A 284 11.86 0.94 17.36
C VAL A 284 10.46 0.45 17.69
N THR A 285 10.23 0.14 18.96
CA THR A 285 8.93 -0.29 19.47
C THR A 285 7.81 0.66 19.03
N GLU A 286 6.73 0.08 18.51
CA GLU A 286 5.57 0.82 18.02
C GLU A 286 5.05 1.83 19.07
N GLY A 287 5.01 3.11 18.70
CA GLY A 287 4.53 4.20 19.58
C GLY A 287 5.56 4.75 20.57
N ASP A 288 6.76 4.19 20.66
CA ASP A 288 7.83 4.71 21.53
C ASP A 288 8.54 5.92 20.89
N VAL A 289 7.89 7.08 20.98
CA VAL A 289 8.38 8.35 20.42
C VAL A 289 9.72 8.77 21.07
N ALA A 290 9.87 8.58 22.38
CA ALA A 290 11.10 8.93 23.09
C ALA A 290 12.25 8.01 22.69
N GLY A 291 12.00 6.70 22.61
CA GLY A 291 12.94 5.72 22.09
C GLY A 291 13.36 6.02 20.65
N LEU A 292 12.43 6.47 19.80
CA LEU A 292 12.74 6.85 18.43
C LEU A 292 13.67 8.06 18.34
N ILE A 293 13.43 9.11 19.14
CA ILE A 293 14.32 10.27 19.20
C ILE A 293 15.73 9.84 19.61
N ASN A 294 15.85 9.04 20.67
CA ASN A 294 17.14 8.54 21.15
C ASN A 294 17.84 7.65 20.10
N ALA A 295 17.09 6.78 19.41
CA ALA A 295 17.63 5.92 18.37
C ALA A 295 18.19 6.71 17.17
N VAL A 296 17.55 7.82 16.79
CA VAL A 296 18.07 8.71 15.74
C VAL A 296 19.38 9.36 16.19
N GLU A 297 19.44 9.91 17.39
CA GLU A 297 20.66 10.55 17.91
C GLU A 297 21.84 9.58 17.98
N VAL A 298 21.60 8.37 18.53
CA VAL A 298 22.61 7.30 18.61
C VAL A 298 23.08 6.87 17.22
N ALA A 299 22.17 6.72 16.26
CA ALA A 299 22.53 6.31 14.90
C ALA A 299 23.35 7.38 14.17
N VAL A 300 23.05 8.67 14.38
CA VAL A 300 23.83 9.76 13.82
C VAL A 300 25.23 9.78 14.46
N GLU A 301 25.34 9.71 15.78
CA GLU A 301 26.63 9.65 16.49
C GLU A 301 27.48 8.46 16.04
N GLN A 302 26.85 7.28 15.92
CA GLN A 302 27.51 6.07 15.43
C GLN A 302 28.00 6.25 14.00
N TYR A 303 27.25 6.93 13.12
CA TYR A 303 27.68 7.15 11.75
C TYR A 303 28.88 8.10 11.67
N GLU A 304 28.92 9.15 12.49
CA GLU A 304 30.04 10.09 12.52
C GLU A 304 31.32 9.46 13.09
N THR A 305 31.19 8.52 14.04
CA THR A 305 32.33 7.85 14.68
C THR A 305 32.79 6.60 13.94
N GLU A 306 31.86 5.75 13.49
CA GLU A 306 32.13 4.48 12.82
C GLU A 306 31.12 4.21 11.68
N PRO A 307 31.25 4.89 10.52
CA PRO A 307 30.29 4.79 9.42
C PRO A 307 30.27 3.41 8.76
N ARG A 308 31.32 2.58 8.93
CA ARG A 308 31.48 1.30 8.24
C ARG A 308 30.30 0.35 8.50
N LEU A 309 29.90 0.19 9.75
CA LEU A 309 28.84 -0.74 10.15
C LEU A 309 27.48 -0.36 9.54
N LEU A 310 27.14 0.93 9.61
CA LEU A 310 25.87 1.43 9.06
C LEU A 310 25.89 1.50 7.52
N ASN A 311 27.06 1.68 6.90
CA ASN A 311 27.22 1.55 5.45
C ASN A 311 27.05 0.11 4.97
N GLU A 312 27.52 -0.89 5.72
CA GLU A 312 27.25 -2.30 5.41
C GLU A 312 25.76 -2.64 5.64
N MET A 313 25.15 -2.11 6.71
CA MET A 313 23.72 -2.30 7.00
C MET A 313 22.82 -1.80 5.86
N ARG A 314 23.02 -0.56 5.38
CA ARG A 314 22.17 0.01 4.31
C ARG A 314 22.34 -0.69 2.96
N LYS A 315 23.51 -1.32 2.69
CA LYS A 315 23.73 -2.15 1.50
C LYS A 315 22.90 -3.43 1.57
N ARG A 316 22.99 -4.16 2.69
CA ARG A 316 22.14 -5.34 2.94
C ARG A 316 20.66 -5.00 2.90
N ALA A 317 20.28 -3.84 3.44
CA ALA A 317 18.90 -3.35 3.41
C ALA A 317 18.40 -3.21 1.97
N SER A 318 19.15 -2.48 1.13
CA SER A 318 18.82 -2.29 -0.28
C SER A 318 18.71 -3.62 -1.03
N GLU A 319 19.68 -4.52 -0.88
CA GLU A 319 19.66 -5.85 -1.51
C GLU A 319 18.41 -6.66 -1.12
N ARG A 320 18.08 -6.69 0.18
CA ARG A 320 16.92 -7.41 0.71
C ARG A 320 15.62 -6.91 0.09
N VAL A 321 15.36 -5.60 0.14
CA VAL A 321 14.09 -5.04 -0.36
C VAL A 321 13.99 -5.11 -1.88
N ARG A 322 15.11 -4.92 -2.59
CA ARG A 322 15.14 -4.99 -4.07
C ARG A 322 14.89 -6.40 -4.59
N SER A 323 15.41 -7.41 -3.89
CA SER A 323 15.14 -8.82 -4.21
C SER A 323 13.67 -9.17 -3.93
N ARG A 324 13.21 -8.88 -2.71
CA ARG A 324 11.86 -9.25 -2.24
C ARG A 324 10.73 -8.57 -3.01
N TYR A 325 10.87 -7.28 -3.32
CA TYR A 325 9.83 -6.47 -3.98
C TYR A 325 10.20 -6.13 -5.43
N SER A 326 10.97 -7.02 -6.08
CA SER A 326 11.28 -6.93 -7.50
C SER A 326 10.02 -7.13 -8.37
N GLN A 327 10.08 -6.64 -9.61
CA GLN A 327 9.01 -6.88 -10.58
C GLN A 327 8.87 -8.37 -10.90
N GLU A 328 9.97 -9.12 -10.86
CA GLU A 328 9.99 -10.57 -11.10
C GLU A 328 9.33 -11.35 -9.95
N ALA A 329 9.66 -11.02 -8.69
CA ALA A 329 9.01 -11.62 -7.52
C ALA A 329 7.49 -11.35 -7.51
N PHE A 330 7.09 -10.11 -7.83
CA PHE A 330 5.67 -9.77 -8.00
C PHE A 330 5.03 -10.60 -9.12
N ARG A 331 5.63 -10.65 -10.31
CA ARG A 331 5.11 -11.40 -11.45
C ARG A 331 4.90 -12.88 -11.12
N HIS A 332 5.93 -13.54 -10.59
CA HIS A 332 5.87 -14.95 -10.25
C HIS A 332 4.82 -15.23 -9.18
N GLY A 333 4.90 -14.51 -8.04
CA GLY A 333 4.01 -14.74 -6.90
C GLY A 333 2.55 -14.43 -7.22
N ALA A 334 2.28 -13.31 -7.92
CA ALA A 334 0.92 -12.93 -8.29
C ALA A 334 0.30 -13.94 -9.27
N LEU A 335 1.03 -14.38 -10.29
CA LEU A 335 0.49 -15.36 -11.26
C LEU A 335 0.26 -16.73 -10.62
N GLU A 336 1.15 -17.19 -9.73
CA GLU A 336 0.96 -18.43 -8.99
C GLU A 336 -0.28 -18.37 -8.08
N ALA A 337 -0.42 -17.29 -7.29
CA ALA A 337 -1.56 -17.07 -6.43
C ALA A 337 -2.87 -16.95 -7.24
N TRP A 338 -2.83 -16.25 -8.37
CA TRP A 338 -3.99 -16.08 -9.23
C TRP A 338 -4.43 -17.37 -9.90
N ALA A 339 -3.49 -18.22 -10.34
CA ALA A 339 -3.80 -19.52 -10.92
C ALA A 339 -4.49 -20.44 -9.89
N LYS A 340 -4.01 -20.45 -8.64
CA LYS A 340 -4.65 -21.19 -7.53
C LYS A 340 -6.06 -20.66 -7.28
N MET A 341 -6.23 -19.34 -7.14
CA MET A 341 -7.52 -18.71 -6.96
C MET A 341 -8.48 -19.04 -8.11
N HIS A 342 -8.03 -18.87 -9.36
CA HIS A 342 -8.81 -19.13 -10.57
C HIS A 342 -9.36 -20.55 -10.60
N LYS A 343 -8.53 -21.53 -10.26
CA LYS A 343 -8.93 -22.93 -10.16
C LYS A 343 -9.98 -23.10 -9.06
N THR A 344 -9.70 -22.64 -7.84
CA THR A 344 -10.59 -22.79 -6.68
C THR A 344 -11.97 -22.15 -6.85
N ILE A 345 -12.09 -21.04 -7.59
CA ILE A 345 -13.40 -20.38 -7.76
C ILE A 345 -14.23 -20.95 -8.93
N ASN A 346 -13.62 -21.77 -9.79
CA ASN A 346 -14.27 -22.34 -10.98
C ASN A 346 -14.48 -23.86 -10.90
N GLU A 347 -13.80 -24.54 -9.99
CA GLU A 347 -14.20 -25.85 -9.43
C GLU A 347 -15.39 -25.67 -8.49
#